data_AF-A0A2E3N9D1-F1
#
_entry.id   AF-A0A2E3N9D1-F1
#
_cell.length_a   1.000
_cell.length_b   1.000
_cell.length_c   1.000
_cell.angle_alpha   90.00
_cell.angle_beta   90.00
_cell.angle_gamma   90.00
#
_symmetry.space_group_name_H-M   'P 1'
#
loop_
_entity.id
_entity.type
_entity.pdbx_description
1 polymer ?
#
loop_
_entity_poly.entity_id
_entity_poly.type
_entity_poly.pdbx_seq_one_letter_code
_entity_poly.pdbx_strand_id
1 'polypeptide(L)'
;MPKILKSKRAAFVLGKILAVGMYRGCAIFAFYLWSFPNHGLAEAQKEGLTEYLTAEKQREERQWAKAGNLYRIVVETGPEFLRPYATLGLFRVATGLGEGAAALSLLDSLVDDAGLFPRHREFWLAVTALERAKILPGEDGVKGSIRELEDVLKVIENRHPHIRLRAEIRLVMAELLSRAGQGRRAIQILTDSLPELRSRQWAGLRAYQKAQLARLYVEIGERDWAVSLLEEIRHDPHMDSRHFKVAEAFVEGHDLSQSCVMGLVVRDEPACFSVESPGCFELRITASKGEGKERIAVKGQVVTHWFNLQEDPFRTVNLLAGGSLLEVMDSFVPSSSPAPGPVMIELLESSSTRVRFRSRSLSLPSPRCEEYTVYPDGRVFVLIGTEELLPDQPRVELLLTTPLIDTSDGWQLISPNRNLPVKAGVTFEGPHLLLARLSFAGRRWAVADDLLLLPGIAGGRLITQVPSDAGLSMRRKVSCEGCGKGGKMALQLRIMPSFLEQPDLAEKYRGSYHHPANLVIPEGKLVIDDSGDLNSDGYNEGEGCHVVRGAREVELHAGAYDRTDPVIKFVLPGFVGLPDVRIDGKIANSSSYNLSWVDRDTLILRWNGTVPAGGRLRFALE
;
A
#
# COMPACT_ATOMS: atom_id res chain seq x y z
N MET A 1 65.82 29.96 27.12
CA MET A 1 65.88 30.77 28.36
C MET A 1 64.63 31.65 28.42
N PRO A 2 63.91 31.67 29.55
CA PRO A 2 62.50 32.09 29.66
C PRO A 2 62.33 33.42 30.40
N LYS A 3 61.16 34.07 30.27
CA LYS A 3 60.50 34.87 31.33
C LYS A 3 58.98 34.74 31.12
N ILE A 4 58.18 34.09 31.99
CA ILE A 4 57.78 34.46 33.38
C ILE A 4 57.07 35.83 33.35
N LEU A 5 55.84 36.08 33.81
CA LEU A 5 54.74 35.32 34.42
C LEU A 5 53.56 36.33 34.58
N LYS A 6 52.35 35.79 34.80
CA LYS A 6 51.21 36.35 35.59
C LYS A 6 50.48 37.59 35.03
N SER A 7 49.20 37.42 34.69
CA SER A 7 48.01 37.61 35.56
C SER A 7 47.82 39.07 35.97
N LYS A 8 46.69 39.74 35.79
CA LYS A 8 45.30 39.35 36.11
C LYS A 8 44.35 40.41 35.53
N ARG A 9 43.23 39.91 35.00
CA ARG A 9 41.84 40.39 35.12
C ARG A 9 41.48 41.88 34.90
N ALA A 10 40.48 42.00 34.02
CA ALA A 10 39.26 42.82 34.15
C ALA A 10 39.45 44.33 33.99
N ALA A 11 38.61 45.06 33.29
CA ALA A 11 37.43 44.80 32.46
C ALA A 11 37.14 46.15 31.76
N PHE A 12 36.12 46.17 30.89
CA PHE A 12 35.49 47.37 30.33
C PHE A 12 36.28 48.13 29.23
N VAL A 13 35.70 48.59 28.12
CA VAL A 13 34.39 48.40 27.48
C VAL A 13 34.40 49.27 26.20
N LEU A 14 33.61 48.85 25.20
CA LEU A 14 33.02 49.63 24.10
C LEU A 14 33.86 50.11 22.89
N GLY A 15 33.31 49.79 21.71
CA GLY A 15 33.58 50.42 20.40
C GLY A 15 33.84 49.37 19.30
N LYS A 16 32.87 48.58 18.81
CA LYS A 16 32.02 48.88 17.63
C LYS A 16 32.83 49.64 16.57
N ILE A 17 33.15 49.12 15.37
CA ILE A 17 32.26 48.72 14.26
C ILE A 17 33.11 48.09 13.11
N LEU A 18 32.49 47.14 12.37
CA LEU A 18 32.68 46.70 10.96
C LEU A 18 33.58 45.49 10.56
N ALA A 19 32.86 44.48 10.01
CA ALA A 19 33.18 43.46 8.97
C ALA A 19 34.26 42.40 9.31
N VAL A 20 33.95 41.10 9.42
CA VAL A 20 33.40 40.19 8.39
C VAL A 20 32.36 39.23 8.99
N GLY A 21 31.24 39.06 8.31
CA GLY A 21 30.02 38.44 8.83
C GLY A 21 29.72 37.00 8.36
N MET A 22 28.86 36.39 9.18
CA MET A 22 27.86 35.35 8.90
C MET A 22 28.33 33.94 8.54
N TYR A 23 28.78 33.20 9.57
CA TYR A 23 28.53 31.77 9.72
C TYR A 23 28.38 31.47 11.21
N ARG A 24 27.13 31.40 11.70
CA ARG A 24 26.63 30.69 12.91
C ARG A 24 25.35 31.36 13.40
N GLY A 25 24.24 30.65 13.27
CA GLY A 25 22.96 31.04 13.85
C GLY A 25 21.78 30.26 13.29
N CYS A 26 21.66 28.98 13.65
CA CYS A 26 20.39 28.25 13.83
C CYS A 26 20.64 26.85 14.43
N ALA A 27 21.51 26.79 15.45
CA ALA A 27 21.72 25.61 16.31
C ALA A 27 21.15 25.84 17.72
N ILE A 28 20.24 26.81 17.88
CA ILE A 28 19.55 27.10 19.14
C ILE A 28 18.06 27.25 18.83
N PHE A 29 17.42 26.11 18.55
CA PHE A 29 15.98 25.90 18.74
C PHE A 29 15.66 24.45 19.18
N ALA A 30 16.67 23.56 19.20
CA ALA A 30 16.55 22.17 19.62
C ALA A 30 16.75 21.92 21.13
N PHE A 31 16.74 22.95 21.99
CA PHE A 31 17.05 22.78 23.42
C PHE A 31 16.12 23.49 24.42
N TYR A 32 15.00 24.08 23.97
CA TYR A 32 14.01 24.69 24.87
C TYR A 32 12.62 24.03 24.87
N LEU A 33 12.45 22.90 24.21
CA LEU A 33 11.22 22.09 24.26
C LEU A 33 11.39 20.75 25.01
N TRP A 34 12.52 20.53 25.68
CA TRP A 34 12.87 19.25 26.33
C TRP A 34 12.75 19.24 27.86
N SER A 35 11.87 20.08 28.42
CA SER A 35 11.68 20.16 29.87
C SER A 35 10.23 20.47 30.29
N PHE A 36 9.24 19.74 29.76
CA PHE A 36 7.96 19.56 30.44
C PHE A 36 7.39 18.17 30.07
N PRO A 37 6.86 17.40 31.03
CA PRO A 37 6.29 16.08 30.75
C PRO A 37 4.94 16.29 30.03
N ASN A 38 4.96 16.46 28.72
CA ASN A 38 3.74 16.72 27.94
C ASN A 38 3.01 15.41 27.63
N HIS A 39 2.43 14.83 28.67
CA HIS A 39 1.40 13.80 28.54
C HIS A 39 0.23 14.31 27.65
N GLY A 40 -0.12 15.59 27.78
CA GLY A 40 -1.24 16.22 27.06
C GLY A 40 -1.02 16.52 25.57
N LEU A 41 0.20 16.84 25.12
CA LEU A 41 0.45 17.17 23.70
C LEU A 41 0.24 15.94 22.79
N ALA A 42 0.65 14.78 23.29
CA ALA A 42 0.54 13.54 22.53
C ALA A 42 -0.78 12.80 22.76
N GLU A 43 -1.58 13.24 23.74
CA GLU A 43 -2.98 12.85 23.91
C GLU A 43 -3.87 13.68 22.96
N ALA A 44 -3.62 14.99 22.84
CA ALA A 44 -4.27 15.87 21.86
C ALA A 44 -3.94 15.50 20.39
N GLN A 45 -2.71 15.07 20.10
CA GLN A 45 -2.36 14.53 18.76
C GLN A 45 -3.10 13.24 18.43
N LYS A 46 -3.39 12.41 19.43
CA LYS A 46 -4.08 11.13 19.29
C LYS A 46 -5.57 11.32 19.09
N GLU A 47 -6.19 12.21 19.86
CA GLU A 47 -7.59 12.62 19.64
C GLU A 47 -7.73 13.23 18.24
N GLY A 48 -7.02 14.33 17.90
CA GLY A 48 -7.25 14.99 16.62
C GLY A 48 -7.09 14.12 15.36
N LEU A 49 -6.22 13.11 15.39
CA LEU A 49 -6.05 12.18 14.27
C LEU A 49 -7.14 11.09 14.21
N THR A 50 -7.63 10.67 15.38
CA THR A 50 -8.76 9.78 15.55
C THR A 50 -10.02 10.37 14.97
N GLU A 51 -10.32 11.60 15.37
CA GLU A 51 -11.50 12.29 14.86
C GLU A 51 -11.37 12.52 13.35
N TYR A 52 -10.17 12.78 12.84
CA TYR A 52 -9.93 12.95 11.40
C TYR A 52 -10.22 11.67 10.59
N LEU A 53 -9.65 10.52 10.96
CA LEU A 53 -9.89 9.27 10.23
C LEU A 53 -11.35 8.81 10.36
N THR A 54 -11.95 9.02 11.54
CA THR A 54 -13.38 8.77 11.73
C THR A 54 -14.21 9.70 10.84
N ALA A 55 -13.81 10.95 10.68
CA ALA A 55 -14.47 11.90 9.79
C ALA A 55 -14.37 11.47 8.33
N GLU A 56 -13.21 11.02 7.84
CA GLU A 56 -13.05 10.49 6.48
C GLU A 56 -13.96 9.29 6.23
N LYS A 57 -14.02 8.34 7.16
CA LYS A 57 -14.95 7.20 7.07
C LYS A 57 -16.40 7.67 6.97
N GLN A 58 -16.83 8.54 7.87
CA GLN A 58 -18.19 9.08 7.88
C GLN A 58 -18.49 9.87 6.60
N ARG A 59 -17.50 10.54 6.01
CA ARG A 59 -17.62 11.27 4.75
C ARG A 59 -17.86 10.31 3.57
N GLU A 60 -17.15 9.20 3.51
CA GLU A 60 -17.31 8.19 2.46
C GLU A 60 -18.65 7.48 2.54
N GLU A 61 -19.11 7.17 3.75
CA GLU A 61 -20.48 6.68 4.03
C GLU A 61 -21.58 7.74 3.80
N ARG A 62 -21.22 8.94 3.30
CA ARG A 62 -22.11 10.09 3.09
C ARG A 62 -22.84 10.56 4.35
N GLN A 63 -22.31 10.26 5.53
CA GLN A 63 -22.80 10.75 6.83
C GLN A 63 -22.24 12.17 7.10
N TRP A 64 -22.57 13.10 6.22
CA TRP A 64 -21.96 14.43 6.14
C TRP A 64 -21.97 15.20 7.46
N ALA A 65 -23.10 15.23 8.17
CA ALA A 65 -23.21 15.96 9.44
C ALA A 65 -22.27 15.41 10.53
N LYS A 66 -22.10 14.08 10.59
CA LYS A 66 -21.20 13.43 11.57
C LYS A 66 -19.74 13.67 11.21
N ALA A 67 -19.40 13.54 9.93
CA ALA A 67 -18.07 13.88 9.43
C ALA A 67 -17.72 15.35 9.71
N GLY A 68 -18.66 16.26 9.46
CA GLY A 68 -18.46 17.70 9.70
C GLY A 68 -18.18 18.04 11.16
N ASN A 69 -18.90 17.43 12.11
CA ASN A 69 -18.64 17.63 13.53
C ASN A 69 -17.24 17.14 13.93
N LEU A 70 -16.83 15.97 13.42
CA LEU A 70 -15.52 15.41 13.70
C LEU A 70 -14.39 16.26 13.12
N TYR A 71 -14.48 16.67 11.84
CA TYR A 71 -13.46 17.56 11.29
C TYR A 71 -13.37 18.91 12.02
N ARG A 72 -14.50 19.45 12.51
CA ARG A 72 -14.50 20.70 13.28
C ARG A 72 -13.69 20.55 14.57
N ILE A 73 -13.85 19.43 15.27
CA ILE A 73 -13.03 19.08 16.45
C ILE A 73 -11.55 19.06 16.06
N VAL A 74 -11.18 18.41 14.95
CA VAL A 74 -9.76 18.36 14.51
C VAL A 74 -9.21 19.74 14.16
N VAL A 75 -10.01 20.62 13.56
CA VAL A 75 -9.58 21.98 13.24
C VAL A 75 -9.37 22.80 14.51
N GLU A 76 -10.27 22.68 15.49
CA GLU A 76 -10.25 23.48 16.72
C GLU A 76 -9.19 22.99 17.73
N THR A 77 -9.11 21.68 17.95
CA THR A 77 -8.30 21.09 19.04
C THR A 77 -7.23 20.13 18.54
N GLY A 78 -7.30 19.73 17.26
CA GLY A 78 -6.35 18.80 16.67
C GLY A 78 -4.97 19.41 16.39
N PRO A 79 -3.98 18.54 16.08
CA PRO A 79 -2.60 18.96 15.86
C PRO A 79 -2.45 19.80 14.60
N GLU A 80 -1.52 20.77 14.63
CA GLU A 80 -1.34 21.78 13.57
C GLU A 80 -1.18 21.18 12.17
N PHE A 81 -0.46 20.05 12.04
CA PHE A 81 -0.26 19.40 10.76
C PHE A 81 -1.55 18.79 10.15
N LEU A 82 -2.58 18.51 10.97
CA LEU A 82 -3.86 17.96 10.51
C LEU A 82 -4.89 19.02 10.17
N ARG A 83 -4.79 20.21 10.75
CA ARG A 83 -5.79 21.26 10.56
C ARG A 83 -6.02 21.59 9.09
N PRO A 84 -4.99 21.72 8.23
CA PRO A 84 -5.22 21.98 6.81
C PRO A 84 -6.02 20.86 6.11
N TYR A 85 -5.75 19.60 6.47
CA TYR A 85 -6.48 18.46 5.92
C TYR A 85 -7.90 18.37 6.47
N ALA A 86 -8.11 18.62 7.76
CA ALA A 86 -9.43 18.62 8.37
C ALA A 86 -10.31 19.76 7.84
N THR A 87 -9.75 20.96 7.64
CA THR A 87 -10.45 22.08 6.99
C THR A 87 -10.83 21.73 5.55
N LEU A 88 -9.96 21.02 4.81
CA LEU A 88 -10.33 20.53 3.49
C LEU A 88 -11.39 19.42 3.56
N GLY A 89 -11.39 18.59 4.61
CA GLY A 89 -12.47 17.66 4.93
C GLY A 89 -13.82 18.36 5.16
N LEU A 90 -13.84 19.43 5.98
CA LEU A 90 -15.00 20.30 6.18
C LEU A 90 -15.52 20.89 4.88
N PHE A 91 -14.62 21.35 4.00
CA PHE A 91 -14.99 21.85 2.68
C PHE A 91 -15.78 20.80 1.88
N ARG A 92 -15.30 19.55 1.88
CA ARG A 92 -15.96 18.46 1.16
C ARG A 92 -17.30 18.08 1.78
N VAL A 93 -17.40 18.13 3.11
CA VAL A 93 -18.67 17.94 3.82
C VAL A 93 -19.68 19.03 3.46
N ALA A 94 -19.27 20.30 3.52
CA ALA A 94 -20.11 21.43 3.12
C ALA A 94 -20.56 21.30 1.66
N THR A 95 -19.66 20.86 0.77
CA THR A 95 -20.00 20.56 -0.64
C THR A 95 -21.04 19.44 -0.74
N GLY A 96 -20.87 18.34 0.01
CA GLY A 96 -21.82 17.21 0.04
C GLY A 96 -23.19 17.57 0.62
N LEU A 97 -23.25 18.56 1.50
CA LEU A 97 -24.49 19.13 2.04
C LEU A 97 -25.14 20.19 1.13
N GLY A 98 -24.49 20.58 0.02
CA GLY A 98 -24.96 21.63 -0.87
C GLY A 98 -24.68 23.07 -0.38
N GLU A 99 -23.84 23.23 0.65
CA GLU A 99 -23.49 24.51 1.27
C GLU A 99 -22.31 25.20 0.53
N GLY A 100 -22.48 25.49 -0.76
CA GLY A 100 -21.40 25.95 -1.63
C GLY A 100 -20.65 27.21 -1.15
N ALA A 101 -21.35 28.19 -0.57
CA ALA A 101 -20.72 29.41 -0.05
C ALA A 101 -19.84 29.14 1.19
N ALA A 102 -20.30 28.27 2.10
CA ALA A 102 -19.53 27.87 3.27
C ALA A 102 -18.32 27.03 2.88
N ALA A 103 -18.47 26.14 1.88
CA ALA A 103 -17.38 25.37 1.31
C ALA A 103 -16.27 26.31 0.78
N LEU A 104 -16.62 27.28 -0.07
CA LEU A 104 -15.62 28.19 -0.64
C LEU A 104 -14.87 29.00 0.44
N SER A 105 -15.57 29.47 1.47
CA SER A 105 -14.95 30.17 2.60
C SER A 105 -13.93 29.30 3.37
N LEU A 106 -14.14 27.99 3.44
CA LEU A 106 -13.19 27.07 4.07
C LEU A 106 -11.93 26.90 3.22
N LEU A 107 -12.03 26.90 1.90
CA LEU A 107 -10.85 26.87 1.02
C LEU A 107 -10.01 28.13 1.13
N ASP A 108 -10.65 29.30 1.24
CA ASP A 108 -9.92 30.57 1.38
C ASP A 108 -9.12 30.60 2.70
N SER A 109 -9.70 30.06 3.78
CA SER A 109 -9.03 29.99 5.09
C SER A 109 -7.75 29.12 5.11
N LEU A 110 -7.63 28.16 4.19
CA LEU A 110 -6.44 27.29 4.09
C LEU A 110 -5.20 27.99 3.54
N VAL A 111 -5.41 28.99 2.69
CA VAL A 111 -4.33 29.70 1.99
C VAL A 111 -3.74 30.82 2.87
N ASP A 112 -4.56 31.33 3.79
CA ASP A 112 -4.24 32.44 4.68
C ASP A 112 -3.62 31.99 6.03
N ASP A 113 -3.51 30.68 6.28
CA ASP A 113 -2.92 30.16 7.51
C ASP A 113 -1.41 30.44 7.57
N ALA A 114 -1.03 31.39 8.43
CA ALA A 114 0.34 31.84 8.66
C ALA A 114 1.29 30.74 9.20
N GLY A 115 0.76 29.58 9.60
CA GLY A 115 1.51 28.43 10.08
C GLY A 115 2.10 27.51 8.98
N LEU A 116 1.72 27.69 7.71
CA LEU A 116 2.24 26.85 6.63
C LEU A 116 3.65 27.25 6.21
N PHE A 117 4.61 26.31 6.26
CA PHE A 117 5.93 26.53 5.67
C PHE A 117 5.80 26.90 4.18
N PRO A 118 6.67 27.76 3.62
CA PRO A 118 6.57 28.22 2.24
C PRO A 118 6.43 27.11 1.19
N ARG A 119 7.10 25.96 1.38
CA ARG A 119 7.00 24.79 0.48
C ARG A 119 5.64 24.08 0.57
N HIS A 120 4.98 24.09 1.73
CA HIS A 120 3.63 23.55 1.87
C HIS A 120 2.58 24.51 1.35
N ARG A 121 2.82 25.83 1.43
CA ARG A 121 1.89 26.84 0.92
C ARG A 121 1.61 26.68 -0.57
N GLU A 122 2.63 26.46 -1.39
CA GLU A 122 2.48 26.26 -2.85
C GLU A 122 1.71 24.98 -3.18
N PHE A 123 1.97 23.89 -2.45
CA PHE A 123 1.21 22.65 -2.57
C PHE A 123 -0.27 22.88 -2.22
N TRP A 124 -0.54 23.55 -1.09
CA TRP A 124 -1.89 23.82 -0.64
C TRP A 124 -2.65 24.77 -1.57
N LEU A 125 -2.00 25.79 -2.12
CA LEU A 125 -2.56 26.64 -3.17
C LEU A 125 -3.02 25.81 -4.37
N ALA A 126 -2.19 24.88 -4.83
CA ALA A 126 -2.52 24.02 -5.96
C ALA A 126 -3.66 23.04 -5.64
N VAL A 127 -3.69 22.49 -4.42
CA VAL A 127 -4.75 21.59 -3.96
C VAL A 127 -6.10 22.31 -3.79
N THR A 128 -6.12 23.50 -3.21
CA THR A 128 -7.38 24.26 -3.00
C THR A 128 -7.96 24.70 -4.34
N ALA A 129 -7.14 25.18 -5.28
CA ALA A 129 -7.57 25.49 -6.64
C ALA A 129 -8.15 24.27 -7.37
N LEU A 130 -7.50 23.11 -7.24
CA LEU A 130 -7.96 21.84 -7.80
C LEU A 130 -9.32 21.42 -7.23
N GLU A 131 -9.50 21.51 -5.91
CA GLU A 131 -10.74 21.14 -5.24
C GLU A 131 -11.88 22.10 -5.55
N ARG A 132 -11.59 23.40 -5.66
CA ARG A 132 -12.54 24.42 -6.10
C ARG A 132 -13.04 24.14 -7.52
N ALA A 133 -12.13 23.83 -8.44
CA ALA A 133 -12.45 23.51 -9.83
C ALA A 133 -13.33 22.26 -9.99
N LYS A 134 -13.25 21.30 -9.05
CA LYS A 134 -14.08 20.08 -9.04
C LYS A 134 -15.52 20.34 -8.58
N ILE A 135 -15.79 21.41 -7.84
CA ILE A 135 -17.17 21.86 -7.61
C ILE A 135 -17.62 22.46 -8.93
N LEU A 136 -18.28 21.65 -9.77
CA LEU A 136 -18.75 22.01 -11.11
C LEU A 136 -19.28 23.45 -11.13
N PRO A 137 -18.49 24.43 -11.60
CA PRO A 137 -18.91 25.81 -11.54
C PRO A 137 -20.04 26.04 -12.54
N GLY A 138 -20.93 27.00 -12.26
CA GLY A 138 -21.85 27.51 -13.28
C GLY A 138 -21.07 28.06 -14.49
N GLU A 139 -21.73 28.29 -15.62
CA GLU A 139 -21.07 28.69 -16.88
C GLU A 139 -20.10 29.88 -16.72
N ASP A 140 -20.45 30.86 -15.87
CA ASP A 140 -19.61 32.03 -15.58
C ASP A 140 -18.38 31.70 -14.71
N GLY A 141 -18.46 30.67 -13.87
CA GLY A 141 -17.39 30.24 -12.96
C GLY A 141 -16.32 29.37 -13.64
N VAL A 142 -16.65 28.69 -14.74
CA VAL A 142 -15.70 27.81 -15.47
C VAL A 142 -14.44 28.57 -15.91
N LYS A 143 -14.60 29.80 -16.43
CA LYS A 143 -13.48 30.64 -16.87
C LYS A 143 -12.59 31.07 -15.70
N GLY A 144 -13.18 31.35 -14.53
CA GLY A 144 -12.47 31.70 -13.31
C GLY A 144 -11.62 30.53 -12.81
N SER A 145 -12.22 29.34 -12.70
CA SER A 145 -11.52 28.13 -12.28
C SER A 145 -10.36 27.76 -13.22
N ILE A 146 -10.54 27.88 -14.53
CA ILE A 146 -9.44 27.62 -15.49
C ILE A 146 -8.27 28.58 -15.25
N ARG A 147 -8.52 29.89 -15.08
CA ARG A 147 -7.45 30.87 -14.82
C ARG A 147 -6.73 30.58 -13.52
N GLU A 148 -7.46 30.25 -12.47
CA GLU A 148 -6.87 29.90 -11.19
C GLU A 148 -5.96 28.66 -11.29
N LEU A 149 -6.41 27.62 -12.01
CA LEU A 149 -5.59 26.42 -12.27
C LEU A 149 -4.33 26.73 -13.09
N GLU A 150 -4.41 27.64 -14.07
CA GLU A 150 -3.24 28.11 -14.83
C GLU A 150 -2.22 28.82 -13.94
N ASP A 151 -2.68 29.65 -13.02
CA ASP A 151 -1.79 30.41 -12.14
C ASP A 151 -1.10 29.51 -11.11
N VAL A 152 -1.82 28.55 -10.51
CA VAL A 152 -1.17 27.59 -9.60
C VAL A 152 -0.23 26.64 -10.33
N LEU A 153 -0.51 26.27 -11.58
CA LEU A 153 0.42 25.48 -12.39
C LEU A 153 1.76 26.19 -12.55
N LYS A 154 1.77 27.51 -12.83
CA LYS A 154 3.00 28.32 -12.93
C LYS A 154 3.77 28.33 -11.61
N VAL A 155 3.07 28.37 -10.47
CA VAL A 155 3.69 28.37 -9.14
C VAL A 155 4.44 27.05 -8.87
N ILE A 156 3.89 25.92 -9.30
CA ILE A 156 4.50 24.59 -9.11
C ILE A 156 5.29 24.08 -10.32
N GLU A 157 5.43 24.91 -11.36
CA GLU A 157 6.17 24.63 -12.59
C GLU A 157 7.67 24.45 -12.26
N ASN A 158 8.32 23.44 -12.83
CA ASN A 158 9.73 23.07 -12.61
C ASN A 158 10.08 22.31 -11.32
N ARG A 159 9.12 21.98 -10.45
CA ARG A 159 9.41 21.16 -9.25
C ARG A 159 9.14 19.68 -9.53
N HIS A 160 10.20 18.86 -9.46
CA HIS A 160 10.11 17.40 -9.61
C HIS A 160 9.11 16.69 -8.66
N PRO A 161 8.92 17.10 -7.38
CA PRO A 161 7.98 16.39 -6.50
C PRO A 161 6.50 16.55 -6.89
N HIS A 162 6.14 17.49 -7.78
CA HIS A 162 4.74 17.80 -8.09
C HIS A 162 4.27 17.28 -9.46
N ILE A 163 5.02 16.40 -10.13
CA ILE A 163 4.65 15.90 -11.48
C ILE A 163 3.23 15.33 -11.51
N ARG A 164 2.87 14.50 -10.53
CA ARG A 164 1.51 13.92 -10.42
C ARG A 164 0.45 15.00 -10.23
N LEU A 165 0.64 15.90 -9.27
CA LEU A 165 -0.31 16.99 -8.99
C LEU A 165 -0.50 17.89 -10.23
N ARG A 166 0.57 18.20 -10.97
CA ARG A 166 0.48 18.95 -12.23
C ARG A 166 -0.32 18.20 -13.30
N ALA A 167 -0.09 16.89 -13.46
CA ALA A 167 -0.87 16.09 -14.39
C ALA A 167 -2.36 16.06 -14.00
N GLU A 168 -2.67 15.91 -12.71
CA GLU A 168 -4.06 15.95 -12.21
C GLU A 168 -4.74 17.29 -12.45
N ILE A 169 -4.04 18.41 -12.19
CA ILE A 169 -4.57 19.74 -12.50
C ILE A 169 -4.88 19.86 -13.98
N ARG A 170 -3.97 19.42 -14.86
CA ARG A 170 -4.17 19.48 -16.31
C ARG A 170 -5.34 18.60 -16.78
N LEU A 171 -5.55 17.44 -16.17
CA LEU A 171 -6.71 16.58 -16.43
C LEU A 171 -8.03 17.28 -16.07
N VAL A 172 -8.12 17.89 -14.87
CA VAL A 172 -9.32 18.64 -14.47
C VAL A 172 -9.53 19.89 -15.33
N MET A 173 -8.45 20.60 -15.68
CA MET A 173 -8.52 21.73 -16.61
C MET A 173 -9.06 21.30 -17.97
N ALA A 174 -8.59 20.16 -18.51
CA ALA A 174 -9.04 19.66 -19.79
C ALA A 174 -10.53 19.29 -19.77
N GLU A 175 -11.02 18.70 -18.68
CA GLU A 175 -12.45 18.42 -18.48
C GLU A 175 -13.28 19.71 -18.47
N LEU A 176 -12.86 20.72 -17.69
CA LEU A 176 -13.52 22.03 -17.65
C LEU A 176 -13.52 22.72 -19.02
N LEU A 177 -12.41 22.65 -19.75
CA LEU A 177 -12.28 23.20 -21.09
C LEU A 177 -13.18 22.47 -22.09
N SER A 178 -13.28 21.14 -22.03
CA SER A 178 -14.20 20.38 -22.89
C SER A 178 -15.65 20.81 -22.64
N ARG A 179 -16.07 20.90 -21.37
CA ARG A 179 -17.40 21.38 -20.97
C ARG A 179 -17.70 22.81 -21.43
N ALA A 180 -16.68 23.68 -21.49
CA ALA A 180 -16.80 25.04 -22.00
C ALA A 180 -16.81 25.12 -23.55
N GLY A 181 -16.86 24.00 -24.26
CA GLY A 181 -16.76 23.95 -25.72
C GLY A 181 -15.35 24.26 -26.26
N GLN A 182 -14.34 24.30 -25.40
CA GLN A 182 -12.95 24.57 -25.75
C GLN A 182 -12.12 23.28 -25.91
N GLY A 183 -12.70 22.26 -26.54
CA GLY A 183 -12.07 20.93 -26.71
C GLY A 183 -10.66 20.98 -27.31
N ARG A 184 -10.41 21.87 -28.28
CA ARG A 184 -9.06 22.07 -28.85
C ARG A 184 -8.02 22.53 -27.83
N ARG A 185 -8.41 23.41 -26.89
CA ARG A 185 -7.52 23.87 -25.81
C ARG A 185 -7.34 22.78 -24.75
N ALA A 186 -8.39 22.00 -24.47
CA ALA A 186 -8.28 20.82 -23.61
C ALA A 186 -7.24 19.82 -24.15
N ILE A 187 -7.32 19.52 -25.44
CA ILE A 187 -6.36 18.67 -26.16
C ILE A 187 -4.96 19.25 -26.08
N GLN A 188 -4.79 20.55 -26.32
CA GLN A 188 -3.47 21.20 -26.26
C GLN A 188 -2.82 21.05 -24.88
N ILE A 189 -3.55 21.33 -23.80
CA ILE A 189 -3.01 21.24 -22.43
C ILE A 189 -2.53 19.82 -22.08
N LEU A 190 -3.32 18.80 -22.46
CA LEU A 190 -2.92 17.41 -22.22
C LEU A 190 -1.79 16.99 -23.14
N THR A 191 -1.75 17.44 -24.39
CA THR A 191 -0.68 17.09 -25.34
C THR A 191 0.66 17.69 -24.88
N ASP A 192 0.67 18.96 -24.51
CA ASP A 192 1.87 19.71 -24.11
C ASP A 192 2.50 19.16 -22.81
N SER A 193 1.73 18.44 -22.00
CA SER A 193 2.21 17.88 -20.73
C SER A 193 2.64 16.42 -20.79
N LEU A 194 2.35 15.69 -21.86
CA LEU A 194 2.81 14.30 -22.04
C LEU A 194 4.33 14.13 -21.89
N PRO A 195 5.19 15.06 -22.36
CA PRO A 195 6.65 14.93 -22.20
C PRO A 195 7.11 14.85 -20.74
N GLU A 196 6.39 15.45 -19.78
CA GLU A 196 6.71 15.34 -18.34
C GLU A 196 6.55 13.92 -17.82
N LEU A 197 5.66 13.14 -18.44
CA LEU A 197 5.33 11.77 -18.05
C LEU A 197 6.17 10.73 -18.80
N ARG A 198 7.23 11.09 -19.52
CA ARG A 198 8.04 10.16 -20.34
C ARG A 198 8.70 9.01 -19.56
N SER A 199 8.94 9.20 -18.26
CA SER A 199 9.62 8.19 -17.44
C SER A 199 8.80 6.90 -17.29
N ARG A 200 9.46 5.75 -17.15
CA ARG A 200 8.82 4.45 -16.90
C ARG A 200 7.92 4.47 -15.65
N GLN A 201 8.32 5.22 -14.61
CA GLN A 201 7.56 5.32 -13.36
C GLN A 201 6.18 5.98 -13.54
N TRP A 202 5.98 6.73 -14.63
CA TRP A 202 4.74 7.43 -14.94
C TRP A 202 3.97 6.78 -16.10
N ALA A 203 4.32 5.55 -16.51
CA ALA A 203 3.67 4.86 -17.62
C ALA A 203 2.15 4.74 -17.42
N GLY A 204 1.70 4.37 -16.22
CA GLY A 204 0.26 4.28 -15.91
C GLY A 204 -0.46 5.62 -16.06
N LEU A 205 0.09 6.68 -15.46
CA LEU A 205 -0.46 8.04 -15.57
C LEU A 205 -0.42 8.59 -17.00
N ARG A 206 0.63 8.25 -17.77
CA ARG A 206 0.75 8.59 -19.19
C ARG A 206 -0.32 7.88 -20.03
N ALA A 207 -0.56 6.59 -19.77
CA ALA A 207 -1.62 5.83 -20.44
C ALA A 207 -3.00 6.42 -20.14
N TYR A 208 -3.27 6.75 -18.87
CA TYR A 208 -4.51 7.40 -18.46
C TYR A 208 -4.71 8.75 -19.16
N GLN A 209 -3.67 9.60 -19.22
CA GLN A 209 -3.73 10.88 -19.91
C GLN A 209 -3.94 10.73 -21.43
N LYS A 210 -3.31 9.74 -22.07
CA LYS A 210 -3.55 9.43 -23.48
C LYS A 210 -4.97 8.91 -23.72
N ALA A 211 -5.52 8.09 -22.82
CA ALA A 211 -6.90 7.62 -22.91
C ALA A 211 -7.90 8.79 -22.77
N GLN A 212 -7.63 9.75 -21.88
CA GLN A 212 -8.42 10.98 -21.74
C GLN A 212 -8.34 11.85 -23.00
N LEU A 213 -7.15 12.02 -23.59
CA LEU A 213 -6.98 12.67 -24.89
C LEU A 213 -7.79 11.97 -25.99
N ALA A 214 -7.74 10.65 -26.06
CA ALA A 214 -8.48 9.87 -27.05
C ALA A 214 -9.99 10.10 -26.89
N ARG A 215 -10.50 10.12 -25.65
CA ARG A 215 -11.91 10.44 -25.37
C ARG A 215 -12.28 11.84 -25.86
N LEU A 216 -11.46 12.86 -25.60
CA LEU A 216 -11.68 14.22 -26.11
C LEU A 216 -11.70 14.27 -27.64
N TYR A 217 -10.81 13.54 -28.32
CA TYR A 217 -10.82 13.45 -29.78
C TYR A 217 -12.10 12.78 -30.31
N VAL A 218 -12.60 11.73 -29.65
CA VAL A 218 -13.90 11.12 -29.99
C VAL A 218 -15.03 12.13 -29.81
N GLU A 219 -15.05 12.90 -28.72
CA GLU A 219 -16.06 13.92 -28.42
C GLU A 219 -16.14 15.00 -29.52
N ILE A 220 -15.01 15.40 -30.11
CA ILE A 220 -14.97 16.40 -31.19
C ILE A 220 -15.08 15.80 -32.60
N GLY A 221 -15.32 14.49 -32.73
CA GLY A 221 -15.51 13.80 -34.01
C GLY A 221 -14.23 13.35 -34.73
N GLU A 222 -13.07 13.51 -34.11
CA GLU A 222 -11.73 13.23 -34.66
C GLU A 222 -11.27 11.81 -34.30
N ARG A 223 -12.03 10.80 -34.73
CA ARG A 223 -11.80 9.40 -34.31
C ARG A 223 -10.43 8.83 -34.72
N ASP A 224 -9.90 9.25 -35.85
CA ASP A 224 -8.59 8.77 -36.34
C ASP A 224 -7.45 9.15 -35.38
N TRP A 225 -7.54 10.31 -34.73
CA TRP A 225 -6.61 10.75 -33.71
C TRP A 225 -6.76 9.95 -32.40
N ALA A 226 -7.99 9.61 -32.03
CA ALA A 226 -8.25 8.73 -30.88
C ALA A 226 -7.65 7.33 -31.10
N VAL A 227 -7.82 6.75 -32.28
CA VAL A 227 -7.21 5.47 -32.66
C VAL A 227 -5.68 5.57 -32.62
N SER A 228 -5.12 6.66 -33.17
CA SER A 228 -3.68 6.89 -33.15
C SER A 228 -3.11 6.91 -31.73
N LEU A 229 -3.80 7.54 -30.78
CA LEU A 229 -3.39 7.55 -29.36
C LEU A 229 -3.48 6.18 -28.70
N LEU A 230 -4.51 5.39 -29.02
CA LEU A 230 -4.62 4.02 -28.52
C LEU A 230 -3.50 3.13 -29.09
N GLU A 231 -3.15 3.28 -30.37
CA GLU A 231 -1.99 2.61 -30.96
C GLU A 231 -0.67 3.07 -30.33
N GLU A 232 -0.53 4.35 -29.99
CA GLU A 232 0.64 4.82 -29.24
C GLU A 232 0.73 4.20 -27.84
N ILE A 233 -0.40 3.94 -27.15
CA ILE A 233 -0.41 3.19 -25.89
C ILE A 233 0.03 1.75 -26.14
N ARG A 234 -0.48 1.12 -27.20
CA ARG A 234 -0.16 -0.27 -27.57
C ARG A 234 1.32 -0.46 -27.89
N HIS A 235 1.96 0.55 -28.49
CA HIS A 235 3.34 0.50 -28.94
C HIS A 235 4.34 1.20 -27.99
N ASP A 236 3.90 1.75 -26.86
CA ASP A 236 4.80 2.36 -25.88
C ASP A 236 5.64 1.27 -25.18
N PRO A 237 6.98 1.35 -25.21
CA PRO A 237 7.87 0.32 -24.68
C PRO A 237 7.84 0.20 -23.14
N HIS A 238 7.17 1.10 -22.45
CA HIS A 238 6.99 1.08 -20.99
C HIS A 238 5.57 0.69 -20.56
N MET A 239 4.66 0.47 -21.51
CA MET A 239 3.30 0.01 -21.28
C MET A 239 3.16 -1.44 -21.73
N ASP A 240 2.15 -2.12 -21.19
CA ASP A 240 1.80 -3.48 -21.59
C ASP A 240 0.44 -3.52 -22.30
N SER A 241 0.08 -4.69 -22.83
CA SER A 241 -1.21 -4.90 -23.52
C SER A 241 -2.44 -4.59 -22.68
N ARG A 242 -2.31 -4.45 -21.35
CA ARG A 242 -3.43 -4.09 -20.48
C ARG A 242 -3.66 -2.60 -20.43
N HIS A 243 -2.60 -1.79 -20.40
CA HIS A 243 -2.78 -0.34 -20.51
C HIS A 243 -3.60 0.00 -21.75
N PHE A 244 -3.36 -0.71 -22.86
CA PHE A 244 -4.19 -0.64 -24.06
C PHE A 244 -5.65 -1.06 -23.80
N LYS A 245 -5.90 -2.27 -23.29
CA LYS A 245 -7.27 -2.77 -23.04
C LYS A 245 -8.07 -1.90 -22.08
N VAL A 246 -7.43 -1.42 -21.02
CA VAL A 246 -8.04 -0.51 -20.04
C VAL A 246 -8.34 0.84 -20.68
N ALA A 247 -7.43 1.37 -21.51
CA ALA A 247 -7.66 2.60 -22.25
C ALA A 247 -8.79 2.48 -23.29
N GLU A 248 -8.84 1.37 -24.02
CA GLU A 248 -9.90 1.06 -24.99
C GLU A 248 -11.26 1.02 -24.30
N ALA A 249 -11.41 0.18 -23.28
CA ALA A 249 -12.63 0.09 -22.48
C ALA A 249 -13.02 1.45 -21.84
N PHE A 250 -12.03 2.22 -21.37
CA PHE A 250 -12.26 3.56 -20.82
C PHE A 250 -12.81 4.53 -21.87
N VAL A 251 -12.25 4.53 -23.09
CA VAL A 251 -12.69 5.40 -24.20
C VAL A 251 -14.08 4.99 -24.69
N GLU A 252 -14.39 3.69 -24.69
CA GLU A 252 -15.69 3.14 -25.09
C GLU A 252 -16.77 3.25 -24.00
N GLY A 253 -16.40 3.65 -22.77
CA GLY A 253 -17.32 3.78 -21.65
C GLY A 253 -17.77 2.43 -21.05
N HIS A 254 -16.97 1.38 -21.23
CA HIS A 254 -17.22 0.07 -20.63
C HIS A 254 -16.84 0.04 -19.15
N ASP A 255 -17.63 -0.69 -18.35
CA ASP A 255 -17.37 -0.89 -16.93
C ASP A 255 -16.17 -1.85 -16.75
N LEU A 256 -15.10 -1.32 -16.17
CA LEU A 256 -13.86 -2.05 -15.87
C LEU A 256 -13.96 -2.90 -14.60
N SER A 257 -15.03 -2.75 -13.81
CA SER A 257 -15.15 -3.32 -12.45
C SER A 257 -15.55 -4.81 -12.41
N GLN A 258 -15.76 -5.47 -13.56
CA GLN A 258 -16.40 -6.80 -13.62
C GLN A 258 -15.55 -7.92 -14.23
N SER A 259 -14.24 -7.98 -13.97
CA SER A 259 -13.51 -9.22 -14.23
C SER A 259 -13.57 -10.15 -13.02
N CYS A 260 -14.35 -11.22 -13.12
CA CYS A 260 -14.39 -12.30 -12.12
C CYS A 260 -12.97 -12.81 -11.82
N VAL A 261 -12.63 -12.91 -10.53
CA VAL A 261 -11.35 -13.43 -10.04
C VAL A 261 -11.24 -14.92 -10.39
N MET A 262 -10.63 -15.24 -11.53
CA MET A 262 -10.50 -16.61 -12.01
C MET A 262 -9.21 -17.31 -11.56
N GLY A 263 -8.18 -16.56 -11.16
CA GLY A 263 -6.88 -17.11 -10.76
C GLY A 263 -5.72 -16.15 -11.04
N LEU A 264 -4.51 -16.57 -10.67
CA LEU A 264 -3.29 -15.80 -10.92
C LEU A 264 -2.75 -15.99 -12.34
N VAL A 265 -2.18 -14.91 -12.86
CA VAL A 265 -1.42 -14.88 -14.10
C VAL A 265 0.00 -14.44 -13.77
N VAL A 266 0.99 -15.24 -14.18
CA VAL A 266 2.41 -14.90 -14.08
C VAL A 266 2.90 -14.42 -15.44
N ARG A 267 3.55 -13.25 -15.47
CA ARG A 267 4.20 -12.73 -16.69
C ARG A 267 5.70 -12.63 -16.46
N ASP A 268 6.46 -13.23 -17.36
CA ASP A 268 7.92 -13.17 -17.37
C ASP A 268 8.37 -12.01 -18.28
N GLU A 269 8.89 -10.94 -17.69
CA GLU A 269 9.52 -9.84 -18.41
C GLU A 269 11.06 -9.89 -18.27
N PRO A 270 11.83 -9.28 -19.18
CA PRO A 270 13.29 -9.29 -19.11
C PRO A 270 13.88 -8.69 -17.83
N ALA A 271 13.18 -7.73 -17.21
CA ALA A 271 13.66 -6.98 -16.04
C ALA A 271 12.93 -7.32 -14.73
N CYS A 272 11.81 -8.04 -14.80
CA CYS A 272 10.99 -8.44 -13.65
C CYS A 272 10.10 -9.62 -14.03
N PHE A 273 9.53 -10.31 -13.05
CA PHE A 273 8.32 -11.10 -13.31
C PHE A 273 7.18 -10.50 -12.51
N SER A 274 5.98 -10.50 -13.08
CA SER A 274 4.79 -10.00 -12.41
C SER A 274 3.83 -11.14 -12.07
N VAL A 275 3.25 -11.05 -10.87
CA VAL A 275 2.21 -11.94 -10.39
C VAL A 275 0.95 -11.11 -10.29
N GLU A 276 -0.10 -11.55 -10.94
CA GLU A 276 -1.26 -10.70 -11.16
C GLU A 276 -2.56 -11.45 -10.95
N SER A 277 -3.47 -10.84 -10.20
CA SER A 277 -4.87 -11.25 -10.12
C SER A 277 -5.69 -10.24 -10.91
N PRO A 278 -6.23 -10.62 -12.10
CA PRO A 278 -6.94 -9.70 -12.97
C PRO A 278 -8.09 -8.99 -12.25
N GLY A 279 -8.08 -7.65 -12.30
CA GLY A 279 -9.08 -6.81 -11.65
C GLY A 279 -8.89 -6.61 -10.15
N CYS A 280 -7.91 -7.28 -9.51
CA CYS A 280 -7.63 -7.13 -8.08
C CYS A 280 -6.29 -6.45 -7.82
N PHE A 281 -5.17 -7.08 -8.20
CA PHE A 281 -3.84 -6.54 -7.90
C PHE A 281 -2.75 -7.01 -8.87
N GLU A 282 -1.65 -6.28 -8.92
CA GLU A 282 -0.39 -6.70 -9.56
C GLU A 282 0.78 -6.54 -8.59
N LEU A 283 1.60 -7.59 -8.46
CA LEU A 283 2.91 -7.56 -7.83
C LEU A 283 4.00 -7.62 -8.90
N ARG A 284 4.98 -6.71 -8.86
CA ARG A 284 6.19 -6.79 -9.71
C ARG A 284 7.40 -7.13 -8.86
N ILE A 285 8.08 -8.21 -9.25
CA ILE A 285 9.23 -8.75 -8.55
C ILE A 285 10.47 -8.53 -9.42
N THR A 286 11.42 -7.73 -8.93
CA THR A 286 12.59 -7.31 -9.72
C THR A 286 13.56 -8.46 -9.87
N ALA A 287 14.00 -8.66 -11.10
CA ALA A 287 14.83 -9.80 -11.43
C ALA A 287 15.49 -9.59 -12.79
N SER A 288 16.78 -9.27 -12.82
CA SER A 288 17.56 -9.54 -14.02
C SER A 288 17.72 -11.06 -14.15
N LYS A 289 17.50 -11.61 -15.35
CA LYS A 289 17.74 -13.03 -15.63
C LYS A 289 19.20 -13.37 -15.32
N GLY A 290 19.42 -14.34 -14.41
CA GLY A 290 20.73 -14.93 -14.13
C GLY A 290 21.00 -16.13 -15.04
N GLU A 291 22.00 -16.94 -14.69
CA GLU A 291 22.22 -18.23 -15.35
C GLU A 291 21.14 -19.24 -14.91
N GLY A 292 20.52 -19.96 -15.85
CA GLY A 292 19.49 -20.97 -15.54
C GLY A 292 18.11 -20.38 -15.20
N LYS A 293 17.46 -20.92 -14.15
CA LYS A 293 16.14 -20.46 -13.65
C LYS A 293 16.24 -19.36 -12.59
N GLU A 294 17.45 -18.99 -12.20
CA GLU A 294 17.70 -18.04 -11.11
C GLU A 294 17.57 -16.60 -11.59
N ARG A 295 17.03 -15.76 -10.72
CA ARG A 295 16.84 -14.33 -10.95
C ARG A 295 17.59 -13.54 -9.90
N ILE A 296 18.28 -12.47 -10.30
CA ILE A 296 19.08 -11.66 -9.37
C ILE A 296 18.48 -10.26 -9.25
N ALA A 297 18.21 -9.84 -8.03
CA ALA A 297 17.86 -8.46 -7.68
C ALA A 297 19.11 -7.74 -7.18
N VAL A 298 19.68 -6.86 -8.02
CA VAL A 298 20.98 -6.19 -7.79
C VAL A 298 20.97 -5.25 -6.57
N LYS A 299 19.81 -4.75 -6.15
CA LYS A 299 19.65 -3.81 -5.02
C LYS A 299 18.96 -4.43 -3.80
N GLY A 300 18.90 -5.76 -3.72
CA GLY A 300 18.16 -6.49 -2.69
C GLY A 300 16.65 -6.24 -2.65
N GLN A 301 16.12 -5.51 -3.63
CA GLN A 301 14.69 -5.22 -3.73
C GLN A 301 13.95 -6.38 -4.38
N VAL A 302 13.16 -7.12 -3.60
CA VAL A 302 12.42 -8.29 -4.08
C VAL A 302 11.15 -7.83 -4.79
N VAL A 303 10.18 -7.31 -4.06
CA VAL A 303 8.96 -6.70 -4.62
C VAL A 303 9.23 -5.21 -4.84
N THR A 304 8.99 -4.69 -6.05
CA THR A 304 9.22 -3.26 -6.36
C THR A 304 7.96 -2.47 -6.63
N HIS A 305 6.92 -3.16 -7.09
CA HIS A 305 5.63 -2.54 -7.28
C HIS A 305 4.53 -3.43 -6.73
N TRP A 306 3.56 -2.79 -6.11
CA TRP A 306 2.26 -3.36 -5.82
C TRP A 306 1.23 -2.36 -6.34
N PHE A 307 0.28 -2.82 -7.15
CA PHE A 307 -0.83 -2.02 -7.65
C PHE A 307 -2.17 -2.60 -7.20
N ASN A 308 -3.10 -1.75 -6.80
CA ASN A 308 -4.51 -2.08 -6.59
C ASN A 308 -5.27 -1.85 -7.91
N LEU A 309 -5.52 -2.92 -8.65
CA LEU A 309 -6.13 -2.83 -9.98
C LEU A 309 -7.65 -2.62 -9.93
N GLN A 310 -8.28 -2.88 -8.78
CA GLN A 310 -9.71 -2.69 -8.59
C GLN A 310 -10.07 -1.20 -8.61
N GLU A 311 -9.25 -0.37 -7.96
CA GLU A 311 -9.48 1.08 -7.86
C GLU A 311 -8.62 1.90 -8.83
N ASP A 312 -7.45 1.38 -9.21
CA ASP A 312 -6.52 2.02 -10.14
C ASP A 312 -6.11 1.04 -11.27
N PRO A 313 -7.01 0.76 -12.22
CA PRO A 313 -6.74 -0.17 -13.31
C PRO A 313 -5.62 0.30 -14.26
N PHE A 314 -5.33 1.60 -14.27
CA PHE A 314 -4.23 2.20 -15.03
C PHE A 314 -2.88 2.13 -14.31
N ARG A 315 -2.81 1.65 -13.06
CA ARG A 315 -1.55 1.53 -12.29
C ARG A 315 -0.85 2.87 -12.11
N THR A 316 -1.63 3.93 -11.88
CA THR A 316 -1.10 5.27 -11.65
C THR A 316 -0.40 5.39 -10.28
N VAL A 317 -0.74 4.55 -9.29
CA VAL A 317 -0.23 4.58 -7.92
C VAL A 317 0.46 3.26 -7.58
N ASN A 318 1.78 3.31 -7.35
CA ASN A 318 2.51 2.19 -6.75
C ASN A 318 2.41 2.28 -5.21
N LEU A 319 1.83 1.27 -4.56
CA LEU A 319 1.67 1.22 -3.10
C LEU A 319 3.01 1.14 -2.37
N LEU A 320 4.01 0.55 -3.03
CA LEU A 320 5.35 0.37 -2.50
C LEU A 320 6.30 1.48 -2.90
N ALA A 321 5.90 2.45 -3.73
CA ALA A 321 6.68 3.61 -4.20
C ALA A 321 8.20 3.37 -4.53
N GLY A 322 8.62 2.13 -4.82
CA GLY A 322 10.01 1.76 -5.12
C GLY A 322 10.84 1.05 -4.02
N GLY A 323 10.23 0.36 -3.05
CA GLY A 323 10.91 -0.36 -1.96
C GLY A 323 10.37 -1.78 -1.73
N SER A 324 11.07 -2.57 -0.90
CA SER A 324 10.66 -3.94 -0.51
C SER A 324 9.65 -3.90 0.63
N LEU A 325 8.59 -4.69 0.51
CA LEU A 325 7.54 -4.78 1.53
C LEU A 325 8.05 -5.25 2.90
N LEU A 326 8.99 -6.19 2.91
CA LEU A 326 9.66 -6.74 4.08
C LEU A 326 11.13 -6.92 3.74
N GLU A 327 12.02 -6.47 4.61
CA GLU A 327 13.44 -6.83 4.63
C GLU A 327 13.75 -7.42 6.01
N VAL A 328 14.27 -8.64 6.07
CA VAL A 328 14.65 -9.23 7.37
C VAL A 328 15.98 -8.63 7.83
N MET A 329 16.05 -8.20 9.10
CA MET A 329 17.29 -7.72 9.70
C MET A 329 17.90 -8.77 10.63
N ASP A 330 19.21 -8.91 10.60
CA ASP A 330 19.92 -9.61 11.66
C ASP A 330 19.96 -8.75 12.92
N SER A 331 19.39 -9.27 14.01
CA SER A 331 19.39 -8.64 15.34
C SER A 331 20.79 -8.41 15.92
N PHE A 332 21.79 -9.11 15.38
CA PHE A 332 23.20 -9.03 15.81
C PHE A 332 24.07 -8.12 14.95
N VAL A 333 23.58 -7.62 13.82
CA VAL A 333 24.36 -6.74 12.93
C VAL A 333 23.98 -5.28 13.25
N PRO A 334 24.93 -4.43 13.70
CA PRO A 334 24.64 -3.03 13.95
C PRO A 334 24.15 -2.33 12.68
N SER A 335 23.24 -1.37 12.84
CA SER A 335 22.49 -0.63 11.80
C SER A 335 23.33 0.18 10.79
N SER A 336 24.66 0.02 10.81
CA SER A 336 25.64 0.74 10.00
C SER A 336 26.15 -0.04 8.76
N SER A 337 25.55 -1.18 8.41
CA SER A 337 25.97 -2.00 7.26
C SER A 337 25.44 -1.43 5.92
N PRO A 338 26.17 -1.62 4.79
CA PRO A 338 26.04 -0.84 3.56
C PRO A 338 24.81 -1.26 2.73
N ALA A 339 24.61 -0.59 1.60
CA ALA A 339 23.49 -0.78 0.68
C ALA A 339 23.07 -2.27 0.51
N PRO A 340 21.76 -2.56 0.41
CA PRO A 340 21.24 -3.93 0.31
C PRO A 340 21.96 -4.70 -0.80
N GLY A 341 22.56 -5.83 -0.43
CA GLY A 341 23.31 -6.68 -1.34
C GLY A 341 22.41 -7.45 -2.30
N PRO A 342 22.98 -8.14 -3.31
CA PRO A 342 22.20 -8.88 -4.28
C PRO A 342 21.40 -10.01 -3.63
N VAL A 343 20.15 -10.16 -4.07
CA VAL A 343 19.24 -11.23 -3.64
C VAL A 343 18.93 -12.12 -4.82
N MET A 344 19.02 -13.44 -4.63
CA MET A 344 18.57 -14.43 -5.60
C MET A 344 17.09 -14.73 -5.37
N ILE A 345 16.32 -14.82 -6.45
CA ILE A 345 14.90 -15.11 -6.45
C ILE A 345 14.67 -16.41 -7.23
N GLU A 346 14.06 -17.38 -6.57
CA GLU A 346 13.73 -18.70 -7.08
C GLU A 346 12.21 -18.85 -7.17
N LEU A 347 11.66 -19.14 -8.35
CA LEU A 347 10.23 -19.43 -8.52
C LEU A 347 9.98 -20.90 -8.15
N LEU A 348 9.28 -21.13 -7.04
CA LEU A 348 8.99 -22.46 -6.50
C LEU A 348 7.71 -23.06 -7.10
N GLU A 349 6.68 -22.24 -7.30
CA GLU A 349 5.39 -22.65 -7.84
C GLU A 349 4.82 -21.53 -8.72
N SER A 350 4.24 -21.90 -9.86
CA SER A 350 3.54 -20.97 -10.75
C SER A 350 2.26 -21.63 -11.27
N SER A 351 1.17 -21.49 -10.52
CA SER A 351 -0.14 -21.97 -10.92
C SER A 351 -1.18 -20.85 -10.87
N SER A 352 -2.35 -21.09 -11.48
CA SER A 352 -3.50 -20.18 -11.36
C SER A 352 -4.07 -20.14 -9.95
N THR A 353 -3.79 -21.15 -9.12
CA THR A 353 -4.30 -21.29 -7.75
C THR A 353 -3.49 -20.45 -6.76
N ARG A 354 -2.16 -20.47 -6.91
CA ARG A 354 -1.21 -19.66 -6.13
C ARG A 354 0.14 -19.60 -6.83
N VAL A 355 0.95 -18.61 -6.44
CA VAL A 355 2.34 -18.47 -6.89
C VAL A 355 3.24 -18.48 -5.67
N ARG A 356 4.33 -19.25 -5.73
CA ARG A 356 5.35 -19.27 -4.68
C ARG A 356 6.72 -18.90 -5.22
N PHE A 357 7.42 -18.05 -4.50
CA PHE A 357 8.80 -17.72 -4.81
C PHE A 357 9.61 -17.52 -3.53
N ARG A 358 10.90 -17.83 -3.60
CA ARG A 358 11.85 -17.68 -2.50
C ARG A 358 12.85 -16.59 -2.83
N SER A 359 13.10 -15.70 -1.88
CA SER A 359 14.22 -14.77 -1.89
C SER A 359 15.35 -15.34 -1.01
N ARG A 360 16.61 -15.19 -1.46
CA ARG A 360 17.82 -15.58 -0.72
C ARG A 360 18.86 -14.48 -0.82
N SER A 361 19.33 -13.96 0.30
CA SER A 361 20.44 -13.00 0.31
C SER A 361 21.75 -13.69 -0.07
N LEU A 362 22.46 -13.18 -1.08
CA LEU A 362 23.77 -13.71 -1.49
C LEU A 362 24.94 -13.11 -0.68
N SER A 363 24.65 -12.18 0.23
CA SER A 363 25.68 -11.37 0.91
C SER A 363 25.97 -11.82 2.34
N LEU A 364 25.23 -12.83 2.84
CA LEU A 364 25.32 -13.30 4.22
C LEU A 364 25.89 -14.73 4.27
N PRO A 365 26.80 -15.05 5.23
CA PRO A 365 27.43 -16.37 5.33
C PRO A 365 26.46 -17.50 5.73
N SER A 366 25.34 -17.17 6.38
CA SER A 366 24.20 -18.07 6.63
C SER A 366 22.96 -17.41 6.03
N PRO A 367 22.62 -17.66 4.74
CA PRO A 367 21.62 -16.88 4.04
C PRO A 367 20.24 -17.15 4.62
N ARG A 368 19.64 -16.12 5.22
CA ARG A 368 18.20 -16.12 5.51
C ARG A 368 17.43 -16.19 4.20
N CYS A 369 16.33 -16.93 4.21
CA CYS A 369 15.41 -17.05 3.10
C CYS A 369 14.03 -16.51 3.49
N GLU A 370 13.35 -15.92 2.51
CA GLU A 370 11.96 -15.49 2.63
C GLU A 370 11.17 -16.21 1.52
N GLU A 371 10.20 -17.02 1.89
CA GLU A 371 9.30 -17.68 0.94
C GLU A 371 7.96 -16.97 0.93
N TYR A 372 7.56 -16.48 -0.23
CA TYR A 372 6.29 -15.81 -0.45
C TYR A 372 5.31 -16.78 -1.10
N THR A 373 4.08 -16.83 -0.59
CA THR A 373 2.94 -17.54 -1.17
C THR A 373 1.84 -16.53 -1.45
N VAL A 374 1.53 -16.30 -2.73
CA VAL A 374 0.55 -15.31 -3.20
C VAL A 374 -0.71 -16.00 -3.69
N TYR A 375 -1.88 -15.55 -3.24
CA TYR A 375 -3.19 -16.04 -3.67
C TYR A 375 -3.97 -15.01 -4.53
N PRO A 376 -4.90 -15.46 -5.38
CA PRO A 376 -5.73 -14.59 -6.23
C PRO A 376 -6.53 -13.52 -5.48
N ASP A 377 -6.87 -13.74 -4.20
CA ASP A 377 -7.65 -12.82 -3.37
C ASP A 377 -6.80 -11.74 -2.67
N GLY A 378 -5.50 -11.68 -2.96
CA GLY A 378 -4.60 -10.66 -2.40
C GLY A 378 -3.98 -11.02 -1.05
N ARG A 379 -4.26 -12.22 -0.53
CA ARG A 379 -3.50 -12.76 0.61
C ARG A 379 -2.08 -13.13 0.16
N VAL A 380 -1.09 -12.66 0.92
CA VAL A 380 0.31 -13.04 0.75
C VAL A 380 0.84 -13.58 2.06
N PHE A 381 1.26 -14.84 2.07
CA PHE A 381 1.92 -15.45 3.23
C PHE A 381 3.43 -15.40 3.02
N VAL A 382 4.18 -15.12 4.08
CA VAL A 382 5.64 -15.02 4.05
C VAL A 382 6.22 -15.88 5.14
N LEU A 383 6.98 -16.90 4.77
CA LEU A 383 7.76 -17.72 5.69
C LEU A 383 9.21 -17.24 5.68
N ILE A 384 9.70 -16.83 6.84
CA ILE A 384 11.05 -16.34 7.07
C ILE A 384 11.82 -17.39 7.86
N GLY A 385 13.04 -17.71 7.42
CA GLY A 385 13.89 -18.66 8.12
C GLY A 385 15.33 -18.66 7.64
N THR A 386 16.11 -19.61 8.15
CA THR A 386 17.46 -19.94 7.68
C THR A 386 17.47 -21.34 7.09
N GLU A 387 18.41 -21.61 6.18
CA GLU A 387 18.61 -22.97 5.66
C GLU A 387 19.17 -23.93 6.72
N GLU A 388 19.91 -23.40 7.69
CA GLU A 388 20.37 -24.15 8.86
C GLU A 388 19.29 -24.20 9.94
N LEU A 389 19.13 -25.38 10.56
CA LEU A 389 18.32 -25.57 11.77
C LEU A 389 18.98 -24.82 12.92
N LEU A 390 18.47 -23.62 13.21
CA LEU A 390 18.86 -22.85 14.38
C LEU A 390 18.02 -23.25 15.59
N PRO A 391 18.57 -23.13 16.81
CA PRO A 391 17.75 -23.21 18.01
C PRO A 391 16.66 -22.14 17.97
N ASP A 392 15.54 -22.43 18.62
CA ASP A 392 14.41 -21.50 18.70
C ASP A 392 14.88 -20.14 19.21
N GLN A 393 14.64 -19.09 18.42
CA GLN A 393 14.99 -17.73 18.79
C GLN A 393 13.83 -17.10 19.57
N PRO A 394 14.10 -16.35 20.66
CA PRO A 394 13.04 -15.69 21.41
C PRO A 394 12.41 -14.53 20.62
N ARG A 395 13.16 -13.94 19.68
CA ARG A 395 12.77 -12.73 18.95
C ARG A 395 13.45 -12.63 17.59
N VAL A 396 12.67 -12.31 16.54
CA VAL A 396 13.14 -11.99 15.19
C VAL A 396 12.79 -10.54 14.89
N GLU A 397 13.70 -9.83 14.21
CA GLU A 397 13.50 -8.45 13.78
C GLU A 397 13.37 -8.35 12.26
N LEU A 398 12.42 -7.53 11.85
CA LEU A 398 12.03 -7.22 10.48
C LEU A 398 12.14 -5.72 10.28
N LEU A 399 12.44 -5.34 9.05
CA LEU A 399 12.43 -3.96 8.58
C LEU A 399 11.40 -3.84 7.48
N LEU A 400 10.28 -3.19 7.80
CA LEU A 400 9.34 -2.77 6.77
C LEU A 400 9.92 -1.52 6.11
N THR A 401 10.15 -1.56 4.79
CA THR A 401 10.63 -0.40 4.03
C THR A 401 9.51 0.18 3.19
N THR A 402 9.37 1.50 3.25
CA THR A 402 8.35 2.23 2.50
C THR A 402 9.03 3.47 1.94
N PRO A 403 9.18 3.60 0.62
CA PRO A 403 9.91 4.72 0.04
C PRO A 403 9.10 6.01 0.04
N LEU A 404 9.83 7.11 0.07
CA LEU A 404 9.34 8.47 0.00
C LEU A 404 8.70 8.77 -1.35
N ILE A 405 7.44 9.17 -1.31
CA ILE A 405 6.95 10.21 -2.23
C ILE A 405 6.52 11.36 -1.31
N ASP A 406 7.48 12.20 -0.92
CA ASP A 406 7.30 13.33 0.01
C ASP A 406 7.27 12.98 1.52
N THR A 407 7.75 13.92 2.36
CA THR A 407 8.01 13.72 3.81
C THR A 407 6.74 13.54 4.66
N SER A 408 5.58 13.35 4.03
CA SER A 408 4.27 13.20 4.66
C SER A 408 3.58 11.87 4.34
N ASP A 409 4.21 11.00 3.53
CA ASP A 409 3.54 9.86 2.86
C ASP A 409 3.82 8.50 3.52
N GLY A 410 4.15 8.53 4.80
CA GLY A 410 4.47 7.35 5.59
C GLY A 410 3.27 6.48 5.96
N TRP A 411 3.54 5.20 6.21
CA TRP A 411 2.59 4.28 6.82
C TRP A 411 2.46 4.57 8.32
N GLN A 412 1.24 4.89 8.75
CA GLN A 412 0.89 5.02 10.15
C GLN A 412 0.41 3.71 10.73
N LEU A 413 0.78 3.46 11.97
CA LEU A 413 0.27 2.30 12.69
C LEU A 413 -1.08 2.64 13.30
N ILE A 414 -2.10 1.86 12.96
CA ILE A 414 -3.46 1.97 13.51
C ILE A 414 -3.59 0.95 14.64
N SER A 415 -4.05 1.42 15.80
CA SER A 415 -4.45 0.57 16.91
C SER A 415 -5.72 -0.18 16.53
N PRO A 416 -5.72 -1.51 16.48
CA PRO A 416 -6.89 -2.28 16.06
C PRO A 416 -8.10 -2.05 16.96
N ASN A 417 -7.88 -2.06 18.28
CA ASN A 417 -8.96 -1.94 19.26
C ASN A 417 -9.66 -0.58 19.23
N ARG A 418 -8.96 0.48 18.81
CA ARG A 418 -9.50 1.84 18.84
C ARG A 418 -9.80 2.39 17.46
N ASN A 419 -9.25 1.78 16.41
CA ASN A 419 -9.19 2.31 15.04
C ASN A 419 -8.42 3.63 14.90
N LEU A 420 -7.45 3.87 15.79
CA LEU A 420 -6.79 5.17 15.93
C LEU A 420 -5.30 5.03 15.73
N PRO A 421 -4.62 6.01 15.11
CA PRO A 421 -3.18 5.91 14.99
C PRO A 421 -2.50 5.85 16.35
N VAL A 422 -1.51 4.97 16.43
CA VAL A 422 -0.72 4.79 17.64
C VAL A 422 0.16 6.02 17.82
N LYS A 423 0.22 6.51 19.07
CA LYS A 423 0.95 7.71 19.46
C LYS A 423 2.42 7.66 19.02
N ALA A 424 2.90 8.77 18.47
CA ALA A 424 4.29 8.90 18.06
C ALA A 424 5.26 8.70 19.25
N GLY A 425 6.40 8.08 19.01
CA GLY A 425 7.44 7.82 20.00
C GLY A 425 7.15 6.69 20.99
N VAL A 426 6.01 5.99 20.88
CA VAL A 426 5.67 4.86 21.76
C VAL A 426 6.06 3.52 21.13
N THR A 427 6.29 2.52 21.97
CA THR A 427 6.35 1.13 21.54
C THR A 427 4.93 0.58 21.46
N PHE A 428 4.53 0.14 20.28
CA PHE A 428 3.31 -0.65 20.10
C PHE A 428 3.64 -2.13 20.25
N GLU A 429 2.76 -2.85 20.90
CA GLU A 429 2.78 -4.31 21.00
C GLU A 429 1.35 -4.80 20.77
N GLY A 430 1.17 -5.70 19.81
CA GLY A 430 -0.15 -6.22 19.49
C GLY A 430 -0.09 -7.51 18.70
N PRO A 431 -1.23 -8.23 18.58
CA PRO A 431 -1.28 -9.49 17.86
C PRO A 431 -1.27 -9.29 16.34
N HIS A 432 -1.37 -8.05 15.86
CA HIS A 432 -1.23 -7.70 14.46
C HIS A 432 -0.80 -6.24 14.32
N LEU A 433 -0.20 -5.86 13.19
CA LEU A 433 0.04 -4.47 12.82
C LEU A 433 -0.89 -4.11 11.67
N LEU A 434 -1.75 -3.12 11.90
CA LEU A 434 -2.49 -2.47 10.83
C LEU A 434 -1.74 -1.19 10.47
N LEU A 435 -1.16 -1.16 9.30
CA LEU A 435 -0.54 0.03 8.75
C LEU A 435 -1.52 0.65 7.77
N ALA A 436 -1.71 1.97 7.85
CA ALA A 436 -2.53 2.73 6.91
C ALA A 436 -1.69 3.86 6.31
N ARG A 437 -1.82 4.11 5.00
CA ARG A 437 -1.32 5.37 4.44
C ARG A 437 -2.28 6.50 4.80
N LEU A 438 -1.75 7.61 5.30
CA LEU A 438 -2.55 8.79 5.65
C LEU A 438 -3.31 9.32 4.43
N SER A 439 -4.63 9.17 4.45
CA SER A 439 -5.55 9.74 3.46
C SER A 439 -5.78 11.22 3.76
N PHE A 440 -4.86 12.04 3.30
CA PHE A 440 -4.95 13.48 3.43
C PHE A 440 -5.95 14.08 2.44
N ALA A 441 -6.91 14.87 2.93
CA ALA A 441 -7.86 15.59 2.10
C ALA A 441 -7.08 16.46 1.09
N GLY A 442 -7.57 16.53 -0.15
CA GLY A 442 -6.86 17.09 -1.31
C GLY A 442 -6.20 16.04 -2.21
N ARG A 443 -5.92 14.86 -1.65
CA ARG A 443 -5.42 13.69 -2.39
C ARG A 443 -6.57 12.73 -2.68
N ARG A 444 -7.63 13.24 -3.30
CA ARG A 444 -8.91 12.54 -3.62
C ARG A 444 -8.75 11.26 -4.48
N TRP A 445 -7.51 10.89 -4.81
CA TRP A 445 -7.11 9.77 -5.67
C TRP A 445 -6.09 8.84 -4.99
N ALA A 446 -5.90 8.98 -3.68
CA ALA A 446 -5.15 8.07 -2.83
C ALA A 446 -6.12 7.53 -1.78
N VAL A 447 -6.74 6.40 -2.09
CA VAL A 447 -7.43 5.59 -1.08
C VAL A 447 -6.39 5.15 -0.03
N ALA A 448 -6.82 4.94 1.21
CA ALA A 448 -5.93 4.35 2.20
C ALA A 448 -5.60 2.91 1.76
N ASP A 449 -4.43 2.71 1.18
CA ASP A 449 -3.89 1.36 1.13
C ASP A 449 -3.56 1.00 2.57
N ASP A 450 -4.28 0.03 3.10
CA ASP A 450 -4.04 -0.59 4.39
C ASP A 450 -3.21 -1.86 4.19
N LEU A 451 -2.22 -2.07 5.04
CA LEU A 451 -1.39 -3.25 5.10
C LEU A 451 -1.62 -3.87 6.46
N LEU A 452 -2.29 -5.02 6.47
CA LEU A 452 -2.44 -5.84 7.66
C LEU A 452 -1.31 -6.87 7.72
N LEU A 453 -0.53 -6.84 8.79
CA LEU A 453 0.53 -7.81 9.11
C LEU A 453 0.13 -8.65 10.32
N LEU A 454 0.11 -9.97 10.17
CA LEU A 454 -0.28 -10.94 11.20
C LEU A 454 0.84 -11.96 11.44
N PRO A 455 1.25 -12.25 12.68
CA PRO A 455 2.18 -13.33 13.00
C PRO A 455 1.49 -14.69 12.83
N GLY A 456 2.21 -15.73 12.38
CA GLY A 456 1.65 -17.07 12.18
C GLY A 456 1.20 -17.73 13.47
N ILE A 457 1.98 -17.58 14.54
CA ILE A 457 1.75 -18.31 15.78
C ILE A 457 0.67 -17.62 16.62
N ALA A 458 -0.31 -18.41 17.05
CA ALA A 458 -1.33 -17.96 17.99
C ALA A 458 -0.67 -17.43 19.29
N GLY A 459 -0.95 -16.18 19.63
CA GLY A 459 -0.37 -15.49 20.79
C GLY A 459 0.97 -14.79 20.53
N GLY A 460 1.57 -14.96 19.35
CA GLY A 460 2.70 -14.16 18.91
C GLY A 460 2.35 -12.67 18.85
N ARG A 461 3.29 -11.82 19.26
CA ARG A 461 3.09 -10.37 19.31
C ARG A 461 4.09 -9.66 18.42
N LEU A 462 3.57 -8.72 17.62
CA LEU A 462 4.36 -7.80 16.84
C LEU A 462 4.60 -6.53 17.68
N ILE A 463 5.88 -6.21 17.83
CA ILE A 463 6.36 -5.06 18.58
C ILE A 463 7.04 -4.11 17.61
N THR A 464 6.67 -2.84 17.63
CA THR A 464 7.31 -1.82 16.79
C THR A 464 7.38 -0.48 17.52
N GLN A 465 8.47 0.24 17.32
CA GLN A 465 8.56 1.61 17.79
C GLN A 465 7.90 2.53 16.77
N VAL A 466 6.88 3.28 17.20
CA VAL A 466 6.25 4.29 16.37
C VAL A 466 7.17 5.51 16.31
N PRO A 467 7.63 5.94 15.12
CA PRO A 467 8.51 7.09 15.00
C PRO A 467 7.89 8.35 15.62
N SER A 468 8.72 9.19 16.25
CA SER A 468 8.28 10.48 16.81
C SER A 468 7.91 11.51 15.72
N ASP A 469 8.42 11.31 14.50
CA ASP A 469 8.14 12.12 13.32
C ASP A 469 7.63 11.20 12.21
N ALA A 470 6.41 11.46 11.73
CA ALA A 470 5.79 10.70 10.66
C ALA A 470 6.61 10.77 9.35
N GLY A 471 7.35 11.85 9.13
CA GLY A 471 8.24 12.02 7.98
C GLY A 471 9.52 11.18 8.02
N LEU A 472 9.82 10.55 9.15
CA LEU A 472 10.97 9.64 9.32
C LEU A 472 10.59 8.15 9.18
N SER A 473 9.35 7.83 8.84
CA SER A 473 8.81 6.46 8.80
C SER A 473 9.21 5.62 7.58
N MET A 474 10.28 6.00 6.85
CA MET A 474 10.78 5.28 5.67
C MET A 474 11.13 3.80 5.93
N ARG A 475 11.54 3.53 7.17
CA ARG A 475 12.01 2.23 7.63
C ARG A 475 11.45 2.00 9.01
N ARG A 476 10.66 0.94 9.17
CA ARG A 476 10.05 0.59 10.44
C ARG A 476 10.57 -0.75 10.89
N LYS A 477 11.25 -0.74 12.03
CA LYS A 477 11.67 -1.98 12.69
C LYS A 477 10.45 -2.60 13.38
N VAL A 478 10.16 -3.85 13.04
CA VAL A 478 9.12 -4.67 13.66
C VAL A 478 9.80 -5.89 14.21
N SER A 479 9.57 -6.22 15.47
CA SER A 479 10.04 -7.48 16.04
C SER A 479 8.87 -8.37 16.41
N CYS A 480 9.02 -9.66 16.20
CA CYS A 480 8.04 -10.65 16.63
C CYS A 480 8.59 -11.44 17.81
N GLU A 481 7.81 -11.53 18.89
CA GLU A 481 8.10 -12.44 20.00
C GLU A 481 7.53 -13.84 19.72
N GLY A 482 8.26 -14.87 20.15
CA GLY A 482 7.87 -16.26 19.95
C GLY A 482 8.09 -16.70 18.50
N CYS A 483 9.36 -16.78 18.09
CA CYS A 483 9.68 -17.33 16.77
C CYS A 483 9.30 -18.81 16.77
N GLY A 484 8.68 -19.26 15.69
CA GLY A 484 8.28 -20.64 15.53
C GLY A 484 9.44 -21.61 15.49
N LYS A 485 9.07 -22.89 15.43
CA LYS A 485 9.98 -24.03 15.43
C LYS A 485 11.17 -23.82 14.48
N GLY A 486 12.38 -23.96 15.02
CA GLY A 486 13.64 -23.83 14.27
C GLY A 486 14.02 -22.39 13.91
N GLY A 487 13.56 -21.41 14.70
CA GLY A 487 13.85 -19.99 14.47
C GLY A 487 13.14 -19.40 13.25
N LYS A 488 12.06 -20.05 12.79
CA LYS A 488 11.25 -19.60 11.64
C LYS A 488 10.13 -18.66 12.07
N MET A 489 9.63 -17.86 11.15
CA MET A 489 8.50 -16.97 11.40
C MET A 489 7.61 -16.94 10.17
N ALA A 490 6.31 -17.17 10.36
CA ALA A 490 5.32 -16.97 9.32
C ALA A 490 4.59 -15.64 9.53
N LEU A 491 4.24 -14.98 8.43
CA LEU A 491 3.49 -13.74 8.40
C LEU A 491 2.40 -13.83 7.34
N GLN A 492 1.24 -13.24 7.62
CA GLN A 492 0.25 -12.94 6.58
C GLN A 492 0.20 -11.43 6.33
N LEU A 493 0.26 -11.07 5.05
CA LEU A 493 0.10 -9.73 4.51
C LEU A 493 -1.21 -9.68 3.72
N ARG A 494 -1.96 -8.59 3.88
CA ARG A 494 -3.19 -8.35 3.11
C ARG A 494 -3.33 -6.88 2.74
N ILE A 495 -3.75 -6.65 1.50
CA ILE A 495 -4.19 -5.37 0.95
C ILE A 495 -5.52 -5.67 0.25
N MET A 496 -6.67 -5.38 0.89
CA MET A 496 -8.04 -5.28 0.32
C MET A 496 -9.15 -5.76 1.30
N PRO A 497 -10.34 -5.11 1.30
CA PRO A 497 -10.77 -3.95 0.50
C PRO A 497 -10.35 -2.59 1.10
N SER A 498 -10.61 -1.51 0.35
CA SER A 498 -10.28 -0.08 0.57
C SER A 498 -10.82 0.58 1.85
N PHE A 499 -11.42 -0.24 2.68
CA PHE A 499 -11.54 -0.05 4.09
C PHE A 499 -11.49 -1.49 4.66
N LEU A 500 -10.63 -1.75 5.64
CA LEU A 500 -11.09 -2.62 6.72
C LEU A 500 -12.25 -1.85 7.38
N GLU A 501 -13.45 -1.95 6.80
CA GLU A 501 -14.63 -1.10 7.10
C GLU A 501 -14.96 -1.03 8.59
N GLN A 502 -14.48 -1.96 9.41
CA GLN A 502 -14.47 -1.92 10.87
C GLN A 502 -13.24 -2.71 11.35
N PRO A 503 -12.52 -2.31 12.42
CA PRO A 503 -11.46 -3.15 13.00
C PRO A 503 -11.90 -4.57 13.34
N ASP A 504 -13.21 -4.76 13.56
CA ASP A 504 -13.85 -6.07 13.68
C ASP A 504 -13.55 -6.98 12.48
N LEU A 505 -13.33 -6.46 11.28
CA LEU A 505 -12.89 -7.23 10.11
C LEU A 505 -11.43 -7.67 10.23
N ALA A 506 -10.53 -6.79 10.68
CA ALA A 506 -9.13 -7.15 10.94
C ALA A 506 -9.06 -8.24 12.01
N GLU A 507 -9.89 -8.13 13.05
CA GLU A 507 -10.02 -9.13 14.11
C GLU A 507 -10.65 -10.45 13.61
N LYS A 508 -11.64 -10.41 12.69
CA LYS A 508 -12.16 -11.61 12.02
C LYS A 508 -11.09 -12.31 11.18
N TYR A 509 -10.28 -11.55 10.44
CA TYR A 509 -9.17 -12.11 9.66
C TYR A 509 -8.10 -12.71 10.59
N ARG A 510 -7.72 -11.98 11.63
CA ARG A 510 -6.81 -12.48 12.67
C ARG A 510 -7.35 -13.77 13.30
N GLY A 511 -8.62 -13.78 13.67
CA GLY A 511 -9.28 -14.93 14.26
C GLY A 511 -9.28 -16.14 13.31
N SER A 512 -9.63 -15.94 12.04
CA SER A 512 -9.58 -16.99 11.04
C SER A 512 -8.16 -17.51 10.80
N TYR A 513 -7.15 -16.64 10.83
CA TYR A 513 -5.76 -17.03 10.59
C TYR A 513 -5.16 -17.82 11.76
N HIS A 514 -5.34 -17.35 13.00
CA HIS A 514 -4.77 -18.01 14.19
C HIS A 514 -5.56 -19.20 14.70
N HIS A 515 -6.83 -19.32 14.33
CA HIS A 515 -7.66 -20.46 14.64
C HIS A 515 -8.12 -21.07 13.32
N PRO A 516 -7.28 -21.81 12.59
CA PRO A 516 -7.63 -22.39 11.30
C PRO A 516 -8.77 -23.41 11.42
N ALA A 517 -9.33 -23.84 10.29
CA ALA A 517 -10.46 -24.78 10.29
C ALA A 517 -10.01 -26.17 10.74
N ASN A 518 -10.92 -26.96 11.33
CA ASN A 518 -10.62 -28.36 11.61
C ASN A 518 -10.93 -29.19 10.36
N LEU A 519 -10.06 -30.15 10.04
CA LEU A 519 -10.33 -31.12 8.96
C LEU A 519 -10.69 -32.48 9.55
N VAL A 520 -11.79 -33.05 9.07
CA VAL A 520 -12.11 -34.47 9.24
C VAL A 520 -11.67 -35.20 7.97
N ILE A 521 -10.80 -36.18 8.14
CA ILE A 521 -10.15 -36.90 7.04
C ILE A 521 -10.54 -38.38 7.16
N PRO A 522 -11.47 -38.89 6.33
CA PRO A 522 -11.91 -40.28 6.42
C PRO A 522 -10.79 -41.28 6.12
N GLU A 523 -9.96 -40.96 5.12
CA GLU A 523 -8.82 -41.76 4.68
C GLU A 523 -7.59 -40.88 4.49
N GLY A 524 -6.43 -41.37 4.93
CA GLY A 524 -5.19 -40.59 4.94
C GLY A 524 -4.89 -39.99 6.31
N LYS A 525 -4.06 -38.94 6.35
CA LYS A 525 -3.69 -38.26 7.59
C LYS A 525 -3.43 -36.77 7.38
N LEU A 526 -3.64 -36.01 8.44
CA LEU A 526 -3.18 -34.62 8.54
C LEU A 526 -1.65 -34.59 8.64
N VAL A 527 -1.01 -33.65 7.93
CA VAL A 527 0.45 -33.46 7.95
C VAL A 527 0.79 -32.34 8.91
N ILE A 528 1.42 -32.68 10.03
CA ILE A 528 1.74 -31.76 11.15
C ILE A 528 3.22 -31.34 11.20
N ASP A 529 3.99 -31.77 10.21
CA ASP A 529 5.44 -31.58 10.07
C ASP A 529 5.82 -30.92 8.73
N ASP A 530 4.84 -30.33 8.04
CA ASP A 530 5.10 -29.53 6.83
C ASP A 530 5.94 -28.29 7.21
N SER A 531 6.84 -27.84 6.33
CA SER A 531 7.93 -26.92 6.72
C SER A 531 7.49 -25.55 7.22
N GLY A 532 6.26 -25.14 6.89
CA GLY A 532 5.63 -23.89 7.32
C GLY A 532 4.50 -24.08 8.33
N ASP A 533 4.28 -25.31 8.83
CA ASP A 533 3.43 -25.58 10.01
C ASP A 533 4.29 -25.42 11.27
N LEU A 534 4.15 -24.26 11.90
CA LEU A 534 5.01 -23.83 13.00
C LEU A 534 4.54 -24.29 14.36
N ASN A 535 3.29 -24.74 14.48
CA ASN A 535 2.66 -25.15 15.74
C ASN A 535 2.24 -26.65 15.75
N SER A 536 2.42 -27.35 14.63
CA SER A 536 2.07 -28.76 14.41
C SER A 536 0.58 -29.07 14.53
N ASP A 537 -0.30 -28.16 14.10
CA ASP A 537 -1.75 -28.33 14.07
C ASP A 537 -2.31 -28.79 12.70
N GLY A 538 -1.45 -28.91 11.68
CA GLY A 538 -1.81 -29.32 10.33
C GLY A 538 -2.26 -28.20 9.39
N TYR A 539 -2.22 -26.95 9.85
CA TYR A 539 -2.33 -25.75 9.05
C TYR A 539 -0.95 -25.12 8.87
N ASN A 540 -0.49 -25.03 7.62
CA ASN A 540 0.78 -24.40 7.31
C ASN A 540 0.59 -22.87 7.29
N GLU A 541 1.06 -22.17 8.33
CA GLU A 541 0.96 -20.71 8.42
C GLU A 541 1.80 -19.98 7.37
N GLY A 542 2.91 -20.58 6.92
CA GLY A 542 3.77 -20.02 5.87
C GLY A 542 3.14 -20.06 4.46
N GLU A 543 2.18 -20.95 4.23
CA GLU A 543 1.47 -21.12 2.96
C GLU A 543 -0.02 -20.79 3.04
N GLY A 544 -0.59 -20.65 4.24
CA GLY A 544 -2.01 -20.38 4.44
C GLY A 544 -2.95 -21.51 4.00
N CYS A 545 -2.55 -22.77 4.17
CA CYS A 545 -3.31 -23.93 3.70
C CYS A 545 -3.25 -25.12 4.66
N HIS A 546 -4.28 -25.95 4.64
CA HIS A 546 -4.25 -27.24 5.33
C HIS A 546 -3.52 -28.29 4.50
N VAL A 547 -2.73 -29.16 5.14
CA VAL A 547 -1.95 -30.18 4.44
C VAL A 547 -2.40 -31.58 4.83
N VAL A 548 -2.82 -32.37 3.84
CA VAL A 548 -3.29 -33.76 4.04
C VAL A 548 -2.51 -34.71 3.15
N ARG A 549 -2.26 -35.92 3.63
CA ARG A 549 -1.50 -36.96 2.90
C ARG A 549 -2.32 -38.22 2.73
N GLY A 550 -2.32 -38.76 1.50
CA GLY A 550 -3.03 -40.00 1.16
C GLY A 550 -4.55 -39.86 1.23
N ALA A 551 -5.07 -38.63 1.30
CA ALA A 551 -6.49 -38.34 1.36
C ALA A 551 -7.01 -37.97 -0.03
N ARG A 552 -8.25 -38.36 -0.31
CA ARG A 552 -9.03 -37.94 -1.49
C ARG A 552 -10.26 -37.14 -1.10
N GLU A 553 -10.59 -37.16 0.17
CA GLU A 553 -11.75 -36.52 0.73
C GLU A 553 -11.40 -35.87 2.05
N VAL A 554 -11.90 -34.65 2.25
CA VAL A 554 -11.82 -33.95 3.54
C VAL A 554 -13.12 -33.21 3.80
N GLU A 555 -13.58 -33.21 5.05
CA GLU A 555 -14.65 -32.34 5.51
C GLU A 555 -14.04 -31.20 6.31
N LEU A 556 -14.20 -29.97 5.82
CA LEU A 556 -13.71 -28.76 6.48
C LEU A 556 -14.78 -28.23 7.42
N HIS A 557 -14.41 -28.07 8.69
CA HIS A 557 -15.27 -27.53 9.75
C HIS A 557 -14.82 -26.12 10.06
N ALA A 558 -15.63 -25.13 9.72
CA ALA A 558 -15.25 -23.71 9.83
C ALA A 558 -14.97 -23.27 11.27
N GLY A 559 -15.59 -23.90 12.28
CA GLY A 559 -15.43 -23.48 13.67
C GLY A 559 -16.04 -22.10 13.92
N ALA A 560 -15.38 -21.25 14.72
CA ALA A 560 -15.95 -19.97 15.16
C ALA A 560 -15.88 -18.83 14.12
N TYR A 561 -15.15 -19.02 13.02
CA TYR A 561 -14.88 -17.96 12.04
C TYR A 561 -15.25 -18.39 10.63
N ASP A 562 -15.70 -17.43 9.83
CA ASP A 562 -15.91 -17.62 8.39
C ASP A 562 -14.58 -17.99 7.70
N ARG A 563 -14.63 -18.97 6.80
CA ARG A 563 -13.48 -19.42 6.01
C ARG A 563 -13.63 -18.94 4.59
N THR A 564 -13.08 -17.77 4.31
CA THR A 564 -13.00 -17.22 2.96
C THR A 564 -11.86 -17.87 2.20
N ASP A 565 -12.18 -18.43 1.05
CA ASP A 565 -11.28 -19.09 0.12
C ASP A 565 -10.30 -20.08 0.80
N PRO A 566 -10.80 -21.10 1.50
CA PRO A 566 -9.95 -22.12 2.13
C PRO A 566 -9.15 -22.89 1.08
N VAL A 567 -7.94 -23.27 1.47
CA VAL A 567 -6.97 -23.96 0.60
C VAL A 567 -6.54 -25.26 1.25
N ILE A 568 -6.58 -26.34 0.48
CA ILE A 568 -6.17 -27.68 0.91
C ILE A 568 -5.10 -28.20 -0.05
N LYS A 569 -3.97 -28.59 0.53
CA LYS A 569 -2.83 -29.23 -0.14
C LYS A 569 -2.92 -30.73 0.07
N PHE A 570 -3.23 -31.46 -1.00
CA PHE A 570 -3.30 -32.90 -1.04
C PHE A 570 -1.96 -33.47 -1.50
N VAL A 571 -1.29 -34.22 -0.62
CA VAL A 571 -0.02 -34.89 -0.88
C VAL A 571 -0.27 -36.38 -1.11
N LEU A 572 0.24 -36.93 -2.21
CA LEU A 572 0.02 -38.29 -2.66
C LEU A 572 -1.47 -38.68 -2.66
N PRO A 573 -2.37 -37.91 -3.32
CA PRO A 573 -3.81 -38.26 -3.34
C PRO A 573 -4.08 -39.53 -4.19
N GLY A 574 -3.09 -40.01 -4.93
CA GLY A 574 -3.17 -41.27 -5.68
C GLY A 574 -4.02 -41.19 -6.95
N PHE A 575 -4.10 -40.01 -7.58
CA PHE A 575 -4.75 -39.82 -8.88
C PHE A 575 -3.74 -39.71 -10.01
N VAL A 576 -4.22 -39.98 -11.22
CA VAL A 576 -3.52 -39.67 -12.47
C VAL A 576 -4.40 -38.69 -13.26
N GLY A 577 -3.89 -37.49 -13.53
CA GLY A 577 -4.67 -36.42 -14.17
C GLY A 577 -5.33 -35.47 -13.17
N LEU A 578 -6.14 -34.51 -13.67
CA LEU A 578 -6.90 -33.60 -12.82
C LEU A 578 -8.22 -34.29 -12.42
N PRO A 579 -8.48 -34.51 -11.13
CA PRO A 579 -9.73 -35.12 -10.67
C PRO A 579 -10.91 -34.13 -10.77
N ASP A 580 -12.11 -34.68 -10.82
CA ASP A 580 -13.33 -33.89 -10.61
C ASP A 580 -13.44 -33.52 -9.13
N VAL A 581 -13.94 -32.30 -8.86
CA VAL A 581 -14.16 -31.84 -7.48
C VAL A 581 -15.64 -31.94 -7.16
N ARG A 582 -15.98 -32.70 -6.12
CA ARG A 582 -17.33 -32.73 -5.56
C ARG A 582 -17.39 -31.98 -4.25
N ILE A 583 -18.45 -31.18 -4.12
CA ILE A 583 -18.79 -30.43 -2.92
C ILE A 583 -20.13 -30.95 -2.43
N ASP A 584 -20.16 -31.51 -1.22
CA ASP A 584 -21.34 -32.13 -0.61
C ASP A 584 -22.04 -33.13 -1.56
N GLY A 585 -21.24 -33.93 -2.28
CA GLY A 585 -21.69 -34.97 -3.22
C GLY A 585 -22.07 -34.48 -4.62
N LYS A 586 -22.09 -33.16 -4.87
CA LYS A 586 -22.38 -32.58 -6.19
C LYS A 586 -21.10 -32.16 -6.89
N ILE A 587 -21.01 -32.40 -8.20
CA ILE A 587 -19.90 -31.88 -9.01
C ILE A 587 -19.91 -30.36 -8.92
N ALA A 588 -18.78 -29.79 -8.49
CA ALA A 588 -18.63 -28.35 -8.36
C ALA A 588 -18.47 -27.71 -9.75
N ASN A 589 -19.01 -26.50 -9.89
CA ASN A 589 -18.73 -25.69 -11.06
C ASN A 589 -17.24 -25.29 -11.04
N SER A 590 -16.56 -25.38 -12.18
CA SER A 590 -15.16 -24.97 -12.33
C SER A 590 -14.91 -23.50 -12.02
N SER A 591 -15.94 -22.64 -11.97
CA SER A 591 -15.81 -21.26 -11.48
C SER A 591 -15.70 -21.16 -9.95
N SER A 592 -16.14 -22.19 -9.23
CA SER A 592 -16.23 -22.19 -7.77
C SER A 592 -14.95 -22.67 -7.08
N TYR A 593 -13.95 -23.12 -7.83
CA TYR A 593 -12.67 -23.53 -7.26
C TYR A 593 -11.51 -23.34 -8.25
N ASN A 594 -10.29 -23.29 -7.73
CA ASN A 594 -9.08 -23.46 -8.49
C ASN A 594 -8.40 -24.76 -8.09
N LEU A 595 -7.98 -25.55 -9.07
CA LEU A 595 -7.31 -26.82 -8.86
C LEU A 595 -6.04 -26.88 -9.73
N SER A 596 -4.90 -27.16 -9.12
CA SER A 596 -3.64 -27.25 -9.85
C SER A 596 -2.70 -28.28 -9.23
N TRP A 597 -2.04 -29.06 -10.10
CA TRP A 597 -0.88 -29.85 -9.71
C TRP A 597 0.34 -28.93 -9.55
N VAL A 598 1.01 -29.04 -8.40
CA VAL A 598 2.26 -28.33 -8.12
C VAL A 598 3.45 -29.16 -8.57
N ASP A 599 3.37 -30.47 -8.30
CA ASP A 599 4.30 -31.48 -8.76
C ASP A 599 3.52 -32.78 -9.04
N ARG A 600 4.22 -33.91 -9.20
CA ARG A 600 3.58 -35.20 -9.53
C ARG A 600 2.69 -35.75 -8.41
N ASP A 601 2.96 -35.35 -7.18
CA ASP A 601 2.38 -35.92 -5.98
C ASP A 601 1.56 -34.90 -5.18
N THR A 602 1.65 -33.61 -5.51
CA THR A 602 1.00 -32.53 -4.76
C THR A 602 -0.04 -31.79 -5.60
N LEU A 603 -1.28 -31.83 -5.14
CA LEU A 603 -2.43 -31.14 -5.72
C LEU A 603 -2.95 -30.07 -4.76
N ILE A 604 -3.18 -28.85 -5.26
CA ILE A 604 -3.74 -27.74 -4.47
C ILE A 604 -5.16 -27.47 -4.93
N LEU A 605 -6.10 -27.53 -3.99
CA LEU A 605 -7.47 -27.08 -4.16
C LEU A 605 -7.69 -25.79 -3.38
N ARG A 606 -8.09 -24.72 -4.07
CA ARG A 606 -8.62 -23.50 -3.46
C ARG A 606 -10.12 -23.43 -3.76
N TRP A 607 -10.93 -23.29 -2.73
CA TRP A 607 -12.33 -22.95 -2.89
C TRP A 607 -12.48 -21.44 -3.18
N ASN A 608 -13.37 -21.06 -4.08
CA ASN A 608 -13.68 -19.66 -4.42
C ASN A 608 -15.01 -19.30 -3.77
N GLY A 609 -14.99 -19.06 -2.46
CA GLY A 609 -16.18 -18.79 -1.68
C GLY A 609 -15.94 -18.87 -0.17
N THR A 610 -17.00 -18.67 0.60
CA THR A 610 -16.94 -18.63 2.06
C THR A 610 -17.67 -19.84 2.65
N VAL A 611 -17.00 -20.57 3.55
CA VAL A 611 -17.67 -21.51 4.46
C VAL A 611 -18.01 -20.72 5.74
N PRO A 612 -19.30 -20.51 6.05
CA PRO A 612 -19.69 -19.67 7.18
C PRO A 612 -19.28 -20.29 8.52
N ALA A 613 -19.09 -19.47 9.55
CA ALA A 613 -18.85 -19.91 10.91
C ALA A 613 -19.92 -20.94 11.36
N GLY A 614 -19.47 -22.02 12.01
CA GLY A 614 -20.29 -23.18 12.39
C GLY A 614 -20.66 -24.10 11.22
N GLY A 615 -20.38 -23.69 9.98
CA GLY A 615 -20.61 -24.48 8.78
C GLY A 615 -19.58 -25.59 8.58
N ARG A 616 -19.94 -26.51 7.69
CA ARG A 616 -19.08 -27.59 7.21
C ARG A 616 -19.20 -27.70 5.69
N LEU A 617 -18.12 -28.13 5.05
CA LEU A 617 -18.11 -28.37 3.60
C LEU A 617 -17.27 -29.61 3.31
N ARG A 618 -17.84 -30.59 2.61
CA ARG A 618 -17.13 -31.82 2.22
C ARG A 618 -16.57 -31.66 0.82
N PHE A 619 -15.25 -31.78 0.70
CA PHE A 619 -14.50 -31.80 -0.55
C PHE A 619 -14.11 -33.24 -0.87
N ALA A 620 -14.51 -33.75 -2.03
CA ALA A 620 -14.06 -35.04 -2.56
C ALA A 620 -13.44 -34.88 -3.95
N LEU A 621 -12.33 -35.56 -4.17
CA LEU A 621 -11.63 -35.66 -5.44
C LEU A 621 -11.99 -37.03 -6.06
N GLU A 622 -12.43 -37.06 -7.32
CA GLU A 622 -12.81 -38.30 -8.03
C GLU A 622 -12.12 -38.44 -9.39
#